data_AF-V4LF42-F1
#
_entry.id   AF-V4LF42-F1
#
_cell.length_a   1.000
_cell.length_b   1.000
_cell.length_c   1.000
_cell.angle_alpha   90.00
_cell.angle_beta   90.00
_cell.angle_gamma   90.00
#
_symmetry.space_group_name_H-M   'P 1'
#
loop_
_entity.id
_entity.type
_entity.pdbx_description
1 polymer ?
#
loop_
_entity_poly.entity_id
_entity_poly.type
_entity_poly.pdbx_seq_one_letter_code
_entity_poly.pdbx_strand_id
1 'polypeptide(L)'
;MSEIVKPNLVATDFDDENDPFVDTTSITSYGTSILQTGFPSETAEIVREMIEKERQLSPRDDYLKRLRSGDLDLNVRNQALDWIWKACEELQFGPLCICLAVNYLDRFLSVHDLPSGKAWTVQLLAVACLSLAVKIEETKVPELIHLQVGDSRILFEPKSVQRMELLVLNVLRWRLRAVTPCSYIRYFLSKINGYDQEPSSRLVSRSLQVIASTTKGIDFLEFRASEIGAAVALSVFGELHTFQVDKFFIFSFSLHLEKERVKKIGEMIERDEPASCSQTPNNVVLKFKTHHSPSLSSTSVSSSLTSLS
;
A
#
# COMPACT_ATOMS: atom_id res chain seq x y z
N MET A 1 5.03 50.12 33.99
CA MET A 1 6.35 50.31 33.34
C MET A 1 7.27 49.23 33.88
N SER A 2 7.60 48.23 33.07
CA SER A 2 8.70 47.29 33.33
C SER A 2 9.27 46.94 31.96
N GLU A 3 10.47 47.46 31.70
CA GLU A 3 11.21 47.38 30.44
C GLU A 3 11.85 46.01 30.20
N ILE A 4 12.07 45.78 28.91
CA ILE A 4 12.54 44.58 28.24
C ILE A 4 14.07 44.55 28.26
N VAL A 5 14.65 43.40 28.61
CA VAL A 5 16.09 43.11 28.46
C VAL A 5 16.30 42.24 27.22
N LYS A 6 17.17 42.69 26.30
CA LYS A 6 17.83 41.89 25.26
C LYS A 6 19.35 41.87 25.53
N PRO A 7 20.06 40.79 25.16
CA PRO A 7 21.41 40.91 24.60
C PRO A 7 21.59 40.01 23.35
N ASN A 8 22.08 40.48 22.21
CA ASN A 8 23.41 40.96 21.78
C ASN A 8 24.26 39.87 21.08
N LEU A 9 24.53 40.15 19.80
CA LEU A 9 25.42 39.48 18.85
C LEU A 9 26.88 39.92 19.08
N VAL A 10 27.85 39.03 18.90
CA VAL A 10 29.25 39.39 18.60
C VAL A 10 29.77 38.45 17.51
N ALA A 11 30.34 39.05 16.46
CA ALA A 11 31.07 38.42 15.36
C ALA A 11 32.57 38.69 15.52
N THR A 12 33.42 37.79 15.02
CA THR A 12 34.82 38.06 14.69
C THR A 12 35.26 37.20 13.50
N ASP A 13 35.66 37.86 12.41
CA ASP A 13 36.37 37.34 11.23
C ASP A 13 37.91 37.29 11.47
N PHE A 14 38.65 36.55 10.62
CA PHE A 14 39.83 36.98 9.81
C PHE A 14 40.74 35.81 9.35
N ASP A 15 40.71 35.54 8.03
CA ASP A 15 41.74 35.32 6.99
C ASP A 15 42.94 34.31 7.05
N ASP A 16 42.91 33.38 6.08
CA ASP A 16 43.85 33.00 4.98
C ASP A 16 45.39 32.82 5.15
N GLU A 17 45.93 31.62 4.81
CA GLU A 17 46.85 31.34 3.66
C GLU A 17 47.66 30.00 3.75
N ASN A 18 47.77 29.33 2.58
CA ASN A 18 48.85 28.49 2.02
C ASN A 18 48.79 26.92 1.94
N ASP A 19 49.03 26.48 0.69
CA ASP A 19 48.86 25.23 -0.09
C ASP A 19 49.96 24.14 0.18
N PRO A 20 49.93 22.87 -0.35
CA PRO A 20 49.99 22.57 -1.79
C PRO A 20 49.23 21.31 -2.32
N PHE A 21 48.72 21.47 -3.55
CA PHE A 21 48.62 20.54 -4.69
C PHE A 21 49.27 19.13 -4.57
N VAL A 22 48.47 18.06 -4.68
CA VAL A 22 48.92 16.70 -5.12
C VAL A 22 47.88 16.01 -6.02
N ASP A 23 48.35 15.73 -7.23
CA ASP A 23 47.95 14.87 -8.34
C ASP A 23 46.59 14.14 -8.42
N THR A 24 45.99 14.36 -9.59
CA THR A 24 45.00 13.52 -10.26
C THR A 24 45.66 12.25 -10.79
N THR A 25 45.36 11.07 -10.23
CA THR A 25 45.45 9.80 -10.98
C THR A 25 44.50 8.74 -10.42
N SER A 26 43.62 8.25 -11.30
CA SER A 26 43.12 6.87 -11.32
C SER A 26 42.19 6.39 -10.19
N ILE A 27 40.94 6.86 -10.15
CA ILE A 27 39.85 6.05 -9.58
C ILE A 27 39.32 5.15 -10.70
N THR A 28 39.87 3.94 -10.74
CA THR A 28 39.30 2.85 -11.51
C THR A 28 37.86 2.61 -11.06
N SER A 29 36.98 2.64 -12.05
CA SER A 29 35.57 2.25 -11.98
C SER A 29 35.43 0.84 -11.40
N TYR A 30 35.18 0.74 -10.10
CA TYR A 30 34.43 -0.37 -9.54
C TYR A 30 32.98 0.11 -9.41
N GLY A 31 32.26 0.02 -10.53
CA GLY A 31 30.81 0.01 -10.54
C GLY A 31 30.32 -1.24 -9.82
N THR A 32 30.25 -1.17 -8.49
CA THR A 32 29.53 -2.18 -7.70
C THR A 32 28.05 -1.93 -7.90
N SER A 33 27.47 -2.68 -8.84
CA SER A 33 26.04 -2.81 -9.05
C SER A 33 25.33 -3.07 -7.70
N ILE A 34 24.57 -2.08 -7.22
CA ILE A 34 23.73 -2.20 -6.01
C ILE A 34 22.44 -2.99 -6.31
N LEU A 35 22.31 -3.60 -7.49
CA LEU A 35 21.17 -4.45 -7.85
C LEU A 35 21.44 -5.93 -7.56
N GLN A 36 21.79 -6.26 -6.32
CA GLN A 36 21.66 -7.63 -5.81
C GLN A 36 21.69 -7.70 -4.28
N THR A 37 20.83 -6.93 -3.61
CA THR A 37 20.37 -7.32 -2.29
C THR A 37 19.03 -8.02 -2.49
N GLY A 38 19.07 -9.35 -2.48
CA GLY A 38 17.84 -10.14 -2.37
C GLY A 38 17.10 -9.66 -1.13
N PHE A 39 15.86 -9.20 -1.30
CA PHE A 39 14.96 -9.08 -0.18
C PHE A 39 14.98 -10.44 0.55
N PRO A 40 15.24 -10.48 1.87
CA PRO A 40 15.04 -11.72 2.59
C PRO A 40 13.60 -12.15 2.32
N SER A 41 13.44 -13.36 1.76
CA SER A 41 12.16 -14.08 1.77
C SER A 41 11.55 -13.85 3.14
N GLU A 42 10.34 -13.29 3.20
CA GLU A 42 9.64 -12.93 4.45
C GLU A 42 9.73 -14.12 5.41
N THR A 43 10.70 -14.10 6.33
CA THR A 43 10.98 -15.28 7.14
C THR A 43 9.84 -15.49 8.11
N ALA A 44 9.67 -16.72 8.59
CA ALA A 44 8.61 -17.01 9.56
C ALA A 44 8.70 -16.11 10.82
N GLU A 45 9.89 -15.62 11.19
CA GLU A 45 10.05 -14.64 12.26
C GLU A 45 9.44 -13.28 11.92
N ILE A 46 9.72 -12.73 10.72
CA ILE A 46 9.18 -11.43 10.29
C ILE A 46 7.65 -11.49 10.26
N VAL A 47 7.09 -12.57 9.72
CA VAL A 47 5.65 -12.76 9.66
C VAL A 47 5.02 -12.87 11.05
N ARG A 48 5.69 -13.52 12.00
CA ARG A 48 5.24 -13.58 13.40
C ARG A 48 5.22 -12.19 14.04
N GLU A 49 6.26 -11.39 13.84
CA GLU A 49 6.31 -10.00 14.32
C GLU A 49 5.20 -9.14 13.68
N MET A 50 4.91 -9.33 12.39
CA MET A 50 3.80 -8.66 11.72
C MET A 50 2.46 -9.00 12.38
N ILE A 51 2.21 -10.28 12.71
CA ILE A 51 0.98 -10.71 13.39
C ILE A 51 0.85 -10.09 14.79
N GLU A 52 1.94 -10.06 15.56
CA GLU A 52 1.92 -9.44 16.90
C GLU A 52 1.56 -7.95 16.84
N LYS A 53 1.94 -7.27 15.75
CA LYS A 53 1.69 -5.84 15.54
C LYS A 53 0.38 -5.55 14.81
N GLU A 54 -0.21 -6.51 14.09
CA GLU A 54 -1.37 -6.25 13.21
C GLU A 54 -2.52 -5.60 13.97
N ARG A 55 -2.81 -6.07 15.20
CA ARG A 55 -3.87 -5.51 16.05
C ARG A 55 -3.63 -4.06 16.48
N GLN A 56 -2.37 -3.67 16.67
CA GLN A 56 -2.02 -2.28 17.03
C GLN A 56 -2.12 -1.33 15.83
N LEU A 57 -2.19 -1.87 14.63
CA LEU A 57 -2.25 -1.16 13.35
C LEU A 57 -3.63 -1.33 12.70
N SER A 58 -4.61 -1.88 13.42
CA SER A 58 -6.02 -1.93 13.05
C SER A 58 -6.79 -0.70 13.57
N PRO A 59 -7.97 -0.40 12.99
CA PRO A 59 -8.93 0.52 13.59
C PRO A 59 -9.35 0.07 14.98
N ARG A 60 -9.96 0.97 15.77
CA ARG A 60 -10.48 0.65 17.10
C ARG A 60 -11.53 -0.48 17.05
N ASP A 61 -11.51 -1.37 18.04
CA ASP A 61 -12.35 -2.58 18.09
C ASP A 61 -13.87 -2.32 17.97
N ASP A 62 -14.36 -1.14 18.39
CA ASP A 62 -15.78 -0.76 18.30
C ASP A 62 -16.17 -0.09 16.97
N TYR A 63 -15.21 0.17 16.07
CA TYR A 63 -15.42 0.89 14.81
C TYR A 63 -16.48 0.24 13.92
N LEU A 64 -16.35 -1.06 13.64
CA LEU A 64 -17.31 -1.80 12.82
C LEU A 64 -18.71 -1.80 13.45
N LYS A 65 -18.80 -1.93 14.77
CA LYS A 65 -20.07 -1.91 15.48
C LYS A 65 -20.75 -0.53 15.35
N ARG A 66 -19.99 0.55 15.47
CA ARG A 66 -20.48 1.93 15.31
C ARG A 66 -20.93 2.22 13.87
N LEU A 67 -20.24 1.68 12.87
CA LEU A 67 -20.68 1.76 11.47
C LEU A 67 -22.00 1.00 11.23
N ARG A 68 -22.15 -0.21 11.76
CA ARG A 68 -23.36 -1.04 11.59
C ARG A 68 -24.58 -0.50 12.35
N SER A 69 -24.36 0.12 13.50
CA SER A 69 -25.44 0.70 14.32
C SER A 69 -25.89 2.08 13.84
N GLY A 70 -25.08 2.76 13.02
CA GLY A 70 -25.33 4.13 12.57
C GLY A 70 -24.77 5.21 13.51
N ASP A 71 -24.06 4.83 14.58
CA ASP A 71 -23.32 5.78 15.45
C ASP A 71 -22.21 6.52 14.68
N LEU A 72 -21.69 5.91 13.62
CA LEU A 72 -20.81 6.54 12.63
C LEU A 72 -21.48 6.52 11.26
N ASP A 73 -21.46 7.67 10.58
CA ASP A 73 -22.02 7.78 9.24
C ASP A 73 -21.17 7.01 8.21
N LEU A 74 -21.67 5.84 7.79
CA LEU A 74 -21.03 5.01 6.78
C LEU A 74 -20.81 5.75 5.45
N ASN A 75 -21.63 6.75 5.13
CA ASN A 75 -21.48 7.53 3.90
C ASN A 75 -20.19 8.35 3.90
N VAL A 76 -19.70 8.77 5.08
CA VAL A 76 -18.41 9.46 5.20
C VAL A 76 -17.28 8.55 4.74
N ARG A 77 -17.28 7.29 5.20
CA ARG A 77 -16.29 6.29 4.78
C ARG A 77 -16.39 6.03 3.27
N ASN A 78 -17.60 5.77 2.77
CA ASN A 78 -17.80 5.43 1.35
C ASN A 78 -17.38 6.58 0.42
N GLN A 79 -17.73 7.83 0.75
CA GLN A 79 -17.29 8.98 -0.03
C GLN A 79 -15.76 9.11 -0.03
N ALA A 80 -15.11 8.93 1.11
CA ALA A 80 -13.64 8.98 1.17
C ALA A 80 -12.99 7.84 0.37
N LEU A 81 -13.58 6.64 0.38
CA LEU A 81 -13.13 5.53 -0.45
C LEU A 81 -13.26 5.83 -1.94
N ASP A 82 -14.41 6.33 -2.39
CA ASP A 82 -14.62 6.70 -3.79
C ASP A 82 -13.56 7.69 -4.27
N TRP A 83 -13.22 8.66 -3.44
CA TRP A 83 -12.12 9.61 -3.67
C TRP A 83 -10.76 8.92 -3.80
N ILE A 84 -10.38 8.08 -2.85
CA ILE A 84 -9.10 7.35 -2.85
C ILE A 84 -8.99 6.47 -4.10
N TRP A 85 -10.02 5.68 -4.38
CA TRP A 85 -10.04 4.76 -5.51
C TRP A 85 -9.94 5.47 -6.85
N LYS A 86 -10.72 6.53 -7.04
CA LYS A 86 -10.67 7.34 -8.27
C LYS A 86 -9.29 7.94 -8.47
N ALA A 87 -8.68 8.49 -7.42
CA ALA A 87 -7.33 9.06 -7.49
C ALA A 87 -6.27 8.01 -7.83
N CYS A 88 -6.33 6.84 -7.20
CA CYS A 88 -5.43 5.74 -7.51
C CYS A 88 -5.62 5.23 -8.94
N GLU A 89 -6.84 5.20 -9.46
CA GLU A 89 -7.11 4.81 -10.85
C GLU A 89 -6.56 5.85 -11.85
N GLU A 90 -6.86 7.14 -11.66
CA GLU A 90 -6.39 8.20 -12.57
C GLU A 90 -4.86 8.34 -12.56
N LEU A 91 -4.23 8.24 -11.39
CA LEU A 91 -2.78 8.37 -11.22
C LEU A 91 -2.02 7.04 -11.32
N GLN A 92 -2.73 5.93 -11.49
CA GLN A 92 -2.18 4.59 -11.67
C GLN A 92 -1.36 4.09 -10.46
N PHE A 93 -1.77 4.45 -9.25
CA PHE A 93 -1.16 3.94 -8.00
C PHE A 93 -1.54 2.49 -7.74
N GLY A 94 -0.64 1.74 -7.09
CA GLY A 94 -0.81 0.31 -6.87
C GLY A 94 -1.82 -0.05 -5.76
N PRO A 95 -2.25 -1.33 -5.69
CA PRO A 95 -3.13 -1.82 -4.64
C PRO A 95 -2.61 -1.61 -3.22
N LEU A 96 -1.29 -1.64 -3.03
CA LEU A 96 -0.64 -1.40 -1.73
C LEU A 96 -0.92 0.03 -1.23
N CYS A 97 -0.83 1.02 -2.13
CA CYS A 97 -1.14 2.41 -1.82
C CYS A 97 -2.61 2.58 -1.39
N ILE A 98 -3.55 1.93 -2.09
CA ILE A 98 -4.97 1.89 -1.70
C ILE A 98 -5.12 1.32 -0.29
N CYS A 99 -4.53 0.16 -0.01
CA CYS A 99 -4.66 -0.52 1.27
C CYS A 99 -4.11 0.32 2.43
N LEU A 100 -2.98 1.02 2.23
CA LEU A 100 -2.44 1.95 3.21
C LEU A 100 -3.34 3.17 3.42
N ALA A 101 -3.81 3.80 2.34
CA ALA A 101 -4.69 4.96 2.43
C ALA A 101 -5.99 4.63 3.19
N VAL A 102 -6.59 3.47 2.90
CA VAL A 102 -7.79 2.99 3.61
C VAL A 102 -7.49 2.63 5.06
N ASN A 103 -6.35 1.99 5.35
CA ASN A 103 -5.94 1.74 6.74
C ASN A 103 -5.83 3.06 7.53
N TYR A 104 -5.26 4.10 6.94
CA TYR A 104 -5.13 5.40 7.59
C TYR A 104 -6.50 6.05 7.82
N LEU A 105 -7.37 5.98 6.82
CA LEU A 105 -8.74 6.49 6.88
C LEU A 105 -9.53 5.81 8.00
N ASP A 106 -9.59 4.48 8.00
CA ASP A 106 -10.39 3.71 8.95
C ASP A 106 -9.85 3.88 10.39
N ARG A 107 -8.53 3.91 10.58
CA ARG A 107 -7.92 4.21 11.89
C ARG A 107 -8.25 5.62 12.36
N PHE A 108 -8.24 6.60 11.46
CA PHE A 108 -8.63 7.97 11.79
C PHE A 108 -10.10 8.06 12.21
N LEU A 109 -11.00 7.55 11.38
CA LEU A 109 -12.45 7.57 11.63
C LEU A 109 -12.86 6.74 12.86
N SER A 110 -12.06 5.76 13.25
CA SER A 110 -12.33 4.97 14.46
C SER A 110 -12.22 5.75 15.78
N VAL A 111 -11.52 6.89 15.77
CA VAL A 111 -11.29 7.71 16.96
C VAL A 111 -11.64 9.20 16.78
N HIS A 112 -11.87 9.65 15.55
CA HIS A 112 -12.27 11.01 15.23
C HIS A 112 -13.55 11.06 14.42
N ASP A 113 -14.51 11.84 14.91
CA ASP A 113 -15.71 12.19 14.17
C ASP A 113 -15.43 13.44 13.33
N LEU A 114 -15.86 13.41 12.06
CA LEU A 114 -15.76 14.59 11.19
C LEU A 114 -16.92 15.56 11.45
N PRO A 115 -16.70 16.88 11.29
CA PRO A 115 -17.78 17.85 11.39
C PRO A 115 -18.92 17.53 10.41
N SER A 116 -20.11 17.28 10.95
CA SER A 116 -21.31 16.98 10.17
C SER A 116 -21.67 18.12 9.20
N GLY A 117 -22.18 17.77 8.02
CA GLY A 117 -22.69 18.74 7.05
C GLY A 117 -21.62 19.43 6.19
N LYS A 118 -20.36 18.99 6.26
CA LYS A 118 -19.25 19.53 5.47
C LYS A 118 -18.61 18.45 4.59
N ALA A 119 -19.22 18.13 3.45
CA ALA A 119 -18.69 17.11 2.53
C ALA A 119 -17.20 17.31 2.15
N TRP A 120 -16.74 18.56 2.12
CA TRP A 120 -15.35 18.89 1.85
C TRP A 120 -14.37 18.35 2.90
N THR A 121 -14.76 18.16 4.16
CA THR A 121 -13.87 17.60 5.18
C THR A 121 -13.54 16.13 4.88
N VAL A 122 -14.49 15.41 4.29
CA VAL A 122 -14.31 14.01 3.87
C VAL A 122 -13.29 13.93 2.73
N GLN A 123 -13.43 14.79 1.72
CA GLN A 123 -12.48 14.89 0.62
C GLN A 123 -11.09 15.28 1.12
N LEU A 124 -10.98 16.27 2.01
CA LEU A 124 -9.70 16.70 2.59
C LEU A 124 -9.01 15.56 3.37
N LEU A 125 -9.78 14.79 4.15
CA LEU A 125 -9.28 13.61 4.85
C LEU A 125 -8.78 12.56 3.86
N ALA A 126 -9.57 12.23 2.83
CA ALA A 126 -9.23 11.25 1.82
C ALA A 126 -7.93 11.62 1.07
N VAL A 127 -7.80 12.88 0.64
CA VAL A 127 -6.60 13.39 -0.02
C VAL A 127 -5.38 13.33 0.90
N ALA A 128 -5.53 13.65 2.19
CA ALA A 128 -4.44 13.57 3.16
C ALA A 128 -4.00 12.12 3.41
N CYS A 129 -4.95 11.19 3.62
CA CYS A 129 -4.65 9.77 3.77
C CYS A 129 -3.95 9.19 2.53
N LEU A 130 -4.43 9.54 1.34
CA LEU A 130 -3.78 9.13 0.09
C LEU A 130 -2.39 9.74 -0.07
N SER A 131 -2.21 11.03 0.23
CA SER A 131 -0.90 11.68 0.12
C SER A 131 0.14 11.01 1.02
N LEU A 132 -0.24 10.67 2.25
CA LEU A 132 0.62 9.91 3.16
C LEU A 132 0.93 8.51 2.62
N ALA A 133 -0.05 7.81 2.03
CA ALA A 133 0.15 6.47 1.48
C ALA A 133 1.10 6.49 0.28
N VAL A 134 0.91 7.44 -0.64
CA VAL A 134 1.77 7.65 -1.80
C VAL A 134 3.21 7.94 -1.38
N LYS A 135 3.42 8.77 -0.35
CA LYS A 135 4.77 9.04 0.21
C LYS A 135 5.45 7.82 0.83
N ILE A 136 4.69 6.82 1.24
CA ILE A 136 5.20 5.60 1.88
C ILE A 136 5.48 4.49 0.85
N GLU A 137 4.60 4.36 -0.15
CA GLU A 137 4.59 3.20 -1.05
C GLU A 137 5.09 3.50 -2.46
N GLU A 138 4.82 4.69 -3.00
CA GLU A 138 5.05 4.98 -4.41
C GLU A 138 6.43 5.60 -4.65
N THR A 139 7.10 5.14 -5.71
CA THR A 139 8.43 5.64 -6.09
C THR A 139 8.42 7.09 -6.56
N LYS A 140 7.30 7.54 -7.13
CA LYS A 140 7.11 8.89 -7.63
C LYS A 140 5.91 9.51 -6.93
N VAL A 141 6.20 10.48 -6.07
CA VAL A 141 5.18 11.24 -5.35
C VAL A 141 4.82 12.47 -6.19
N PRO A 142 3.61 12.57 -6.76
CA PRO A 142 3.19 13.77 -7.46
C PRO A 142 2.89 14.91 -6.47
N GLU A 143 2.80 16.12 -6.99
CA GLU A 143 2.38 17.27 -6.20
C GLU A 143 0.94 17.12 -5.67
N LEU A 144 0.67 17.73 -4.51
CA LEU A 144 -0.62 17.66 -3.83
C LEU A 144 -1.81 18.12 -4.67
N ILE A 145 -1.57 18.97 -5.67
CA ILE A 145 -2.61 19.41 -6.61
C ILE A 145 -3.14 18.25 -7.46
N HIS A 146 -2.25 17.34 -7.88
CA HIS A 146 -2.60 16.22 -8.75
C HIS A 146 -3.36 15.11 -8.01
N LEU A 147 -3.23 15.03 -6.68
CA LEU A 147 -3.95 14.07 -5.85
C LEU A 147 -5.46 14.40 -5.73
N GLN A 148 -5.87 15.59 -6.15
CA GLN A 148 -7.24 16.10 -6.00
C GLN A 148 -8.04 15.91 -7.30
N VAL A 149 -8.12 14.65 -7.74
CA VAL A 149 -8.62 14.24 -9.07
C VAL A 149 -10.11 14.49 -9.32
N GLY A 150 -10.54 14.50 -10.58
CA GLY A 150 -11.95 14.70 -10.96
C GLY A 150 -12.52 16.09 -10.66
N ASP A 151 -13.84 16.24 -10.86
CA ASP A 151 -14.61 17.45 -10.48
C ASP A 151 -14.71 17.57 -8.95
N SER A 152 -13.55 17.77 -8.31
CA SER A 152 -13.47 18.20 -6.93
C SER A 152 -14.27 19.49 -6.79
N ARG A 153 -15.34 19.44 -6.00
CA ARG A 153 -16.17 20.62 -5.73
C ARG A 153 -15.33 21.76 -5.14
N ILE A 154 -14.24 21.40 -4.45
CA ILE A 154 -13.30 22.30 -3.80
C ILE A 154 -11.88 21.79 -4.06
N LEU A 155 -11.02 22.71 -4.48
CA LEU A 155 -9.59 22.52 -4.59
C LEU A 155 -8.91 23.07 -3.34
N PHE A 156 -8.14 22.24 -2.63
CA PHE A 156 -7.44 22.62 -1.42
C PHE A 156 -6.04 23.14 -1.72
N GLU A 157 -5.68 24.24 -1.06
CA GLU A 157 -4.29 24.69 -1.02
C GLU A 157 -3.39 23.61 -0.39
N PRO A 158 -2.14 23.47 -0.85
CA PRO A 158 -1.16 22.55 -0.27
C PRO A 158 -1.05 22.63 1.26
N LYS A 159 -1.09 23.84 1.82
CA LYS A 159 -1.03 24.06 3.29
C LYS A 159 -2.20 23.43 4.03
N SER A 160 -3.40 23.42 3.45
CA SER A 160 -4.59 22.81 4.07
C SER A 160 -4.46 21.30 4.09
N VAL A 161 -3.99 20.70 3.00
CA VAL A 161 -3.71 19.26 2.93
C VAL A 161 -2.63 18.89 3.93
N GLN A 162 -1.51 19.61 3.98
CA GLN A 162 -0.41 19.36 4.93
C GLN A 162 -0.84 19.44 6.40
N ARG A 163 -1.74 20.38 6.76
CA ARG A 163 -2.31 20.43 8.12
C ARG A 163 -3.14 19.19 8.41
N MET A 164 -3.92 18.72 7.44
CA MET A 164 -4.69 17.49 7.59
C MET A 164 -3.77 16.26 7.68
N GLU A 165 -2.69 16.20 6.89
CA GLU A 165 -1.68 15.15 6.99
C GLU A 165 -1.09 15.08 8.40
N LEU A 166 -0.73 16.24 8.97
CA LEU A 166 -0.19 16.32 10.33
C LEU A 166 -1.21 15.83 11.37
N LEU A 167 -2.50 16.17 11.20
CA LEU A 167 -3.56 15.65 12.07
C LEU A 167 -3.66 14.12 11.96
N VAL A 168 -3.69 13.56 10.74
CA VAL A 168 -3.70 12.11 10.52
C VAL A 168 -2.47 11.45 11.14
N LEU A 169 -1.27 12.00 10.92
CA LEU A 169 -0.02 11.51 11.51
C LEU A 169 -0.09 11.45 13.05
N ASN A 170 -0.58 12.51 13.68
CA ASN A 170 -0.71 12.56 15.13
C ASN A 170 -1.69 11.51 15.67
N VAL A 171 -2.85 11.36 15.01
CA VAL A 171 -3.85 10.34 15.37
C VAL A 171 -3.29 8.93 15.23
N LEU A 172 -2.57 8.67 14.14
CA LEU A 172 -1.93 7.38 13.87
C LEU A 172 -0.64 7.18 14.68
N ARG A 173 -0.24 8.16 15.50
CA ARG A 173 1.02 8.19 16.26
C ARG A 173 2.24 7.91 15.38
N TRP A 174 2.23 8.45 14.16
CA TRP A 174 3.26 8.29 13.13
C TRP A 174 3.50 6.83 12.69
N ARG A 175 2.61 5.91 13.05
CA ARG A 175 2.69 4.49 12.65
C ARG A 175 2.06 4.28 11.27
N LEU A 176 2.76 4.74 10.23
CA LEU A 176 2.32 4.64 8.84
C LEU A 176 2.67 3.30 8.17
N ARG A 177 3.68 2.58 8.65
CA ARG A 177 3.99 1.22 8.17
C ARG A 177 2.96 0.21 8.71
N ALA A 178 1.74 0.31 8.22
CA ALA A 178 0.65 -0.57 8.60
C ALA A 178 0.88 -1.98 8.07
N VAL A 179 0.53 -2.98 8.86
CA VAL A 179 0.47 -4.37 8.41
C VAL A 179 -0.90 -4.56 7.76
N THR A 180 -0.91 -4.72 6.43
CA THR A 180 -2.13 -4.89 5.63
C THR A 180 -2.21 -6.33 5.12
N PRO A 181 -3.36 -6.82 4.61
CA PRO A 181 -3.43 -8.16 4.03
C PRO A 181 -2.39 -8.38 2.92
N CYS A 182 -2.03 -7.31 2.20
CA CYS A 182 -0.99 -7.34 1.16
C CYS A 182 0.38 -7.76 1.70
N SER A 183 0.70 -7.41 2.95
CA SER A 183 1.98 -7.71 3.60
C SER A 183 2.24 -9.21 3.78
N TYR A 184 1.21 -10.06 3.65
CA TYR A 184 1.31 -11.50 3.86
C TYR A 184 1.25 -12.32 2.57
N ILE A 185 0.92 -11.71 1.43
CA ILE A 185 0.60 -12.46 0.20
C ILE A 185 1.78 -13.28 -0.31
N ARG A 186 2.99 -12.72 -0.30
CA ARG A 186 4.17 -13.41 -0.82
C ARG A 186 4.54 -14.60 0.06
N TYR A 187 4.54 -14.42 1.37
CA TYR A 187 4.66 -15.51 2.33
C TYR A 187 3.61 -16.61 2.12
N PHE A 188 2.32 -16.27 2.02
CA PHE A 188 1.28 -17.30 1.88
C PHE A 188 1.38 -18.05 0.55
N LEU A 189 1.61 -17.35 -0.56
CA LEU A 189 1.75 -18.00 -1.86
C LEU A 189 3.00 -18.90 -1.94
N SER A 190 4.13 -18.50 -1.33
CA SER A 190 5.34 -19.34 -1.31
C SER A 190 5.14 -20.61 -0.47
N LYS A 191 4.38 -20.53 0.63
CA LYS A 191 4.01 -21.71 1.44
C LYS A 191 3.08 -22.67 0.68
N ILE A 192 2.09 -22.14 -0.05
CA ILE A 192 1.17 -22.96 -0.86
C ILE A 192 1.94 -23.67 -2.00
N ASN A 193 2.93 -23.00 -2.58
CA ASN A 193 3.72 -23.51 -3.71
C ASN A 193 4.87 -24.45 -3.30
N GLY A 194 4.89 -24.96 -2.06
CA GLY A 194 5.80 -26.03 -1.64
C GLY A 194 7.08 -25.59 -0.89
N TYR A 195 7.08 -24.41 -0.26
CA TYR A 195 8.24 -23.79 0.40
C TYR A 195 9.38 -23.43 -0.58
N ASP A 196 10.00 -22.27 -0.36
CA ASP A 196 11.19 -21.77 -1.09
C ASP A 196 11.04 -21.44 -2.60
N GLN A 197 9.84 -21.58 -3.17
CA GLN A 197 9.56 -21.07 -4.51
C GLN A 197 9.01 -19.65 -4.48
N GLU A 198 9.64 -18.74 -5.23
CA GLU A 198 9.13 -17.38 -5.42
C GLU A 198 7.77 -17.45 -6.13
N PRO A 199 6.71 -16.86 -5.57
CA PRO A 199 5.39 -16.94 -6.17
C PRO A 199 5.34 -16.18 -7.49
N SER A 200 4.57 -16.71 -8.44
CA SER A 200 4.38 -16.06 -9.75
C SER A 200 3.88 -14.61 -9.57
N SER A 201 4.50 -13.67 -10.28
CA SER A 201 4.11 -12.25 -10.27
C SER A 201 2.63 -12.05 -10.64
N ARG A 202 2.07 -12.95 -11.46
CA ARG A 202 0.63 -12.96 -11.81
C ARG A 202 -0.25 -13.26 -10.60
N LEU A 203 0.11 -14.25 -9.78
CA LEU A 203 -0.63 -14.62 -8.58
C LEU A 203 -0.55 -13.53 -7.51
N VAL A 204 0.65 -12.95 -7.32
CA VAL A 204 0.84 -11.81 -6.41
C VAL A 204 -0.03 -10.63 -6.85
N SER A 205 0.06 -10.24 -8.13
CA SER A 205 -0.72 -9.11 -8.66
C SER A 205 -2.23 -9.34 -8.52
N ARG A 206 -2.73 -10.53 -8.89
CA ARG A 206 -4.16 -10.87 -8.71
C ARG A 206 -4.59 -10.84 -7.25
N SER A 207 -3.77 -11.36 -6.34
CA SER A 207 -4.04 -11.34 -4.90
C SER A 207 -4.13 -9.91 -4.36
N LEU A 208 -3.20 -9.04 -4.76
CA LEU A 208 -3.21 -7.63 -4.37
C LEU A 208 -4.46 -6.90 -4.89
N GLN A 209 -4.92 -7.20 -6.11
CA GLN A 209 -6.15 -6.63 -6.67
C GLN A 209 -7.40 -7.07 -5.89
N VAL A 210 -7.50 -8.36 -5.54
CA VAL A 210 -8.60 -8.88 -4.72
C VAL A 210 -8.55 -8.26 -3.32
N ILE A 211 -7.37 -8.15 -2.69
CA ILE A 211 -7.27 -7.47 -1.40
C ILE A 211 -7.74 -6.03 -1.49
N ALA A 212 -7.31 -5.29 -2.53
CA ALA A 212 -7.78 -3.92 -2.69
C ALA A 212 -9.30 -3.90 -2.74
N SER A 213 -9.98 -4.73 -3.54
CA SER A 213 -11.45 -4.72 -3.60
C SER A 213 -12.12 -4.99 -2.25
N THR A 214 -11.55 -5.84 -1.39
CA THR A 214 -12.08 -6.08 -0.03
C THR A 214 -12.14 -4.82 0.83
N THR A 215 -11.30 -3.81 0.57
CA THR A 215 -11.29 -2.54 1.34
C THR A 215 -12.60 -1.77 1.21
N LYS A 216 -13.40 -2.03 0.17
CA LYS A 216 -14.71 -1.40 -0.03
C LYS A 216 -15.74 -1.92 0.97
N GLY A 217 -15.73 -3.22 1.27
CA GLY A 217 -16.71 -3.86 2.15
C GLY A 217 -16.39 -3.66 3.63
N ILE A 218 -17.34 -3.17 4.41
CA ILE A 218 -17.17 -3.03 5.87
C ILE A 218 -17.13 -4.37 6.59
N ASP A 219 -17.70 -5.43 6.02
CA ASP A 219 -17.72 -6.75 6.66
C ASP A 219 -16.31 -7.37 6.76
N PHE A 220 -15.38 -6.96 5.89
CA PHE A 220 -13.98 -7.37 5.98
C PHE A 220 -13.26 -6.78 7.20
N LEU A 221 -13.78 -5.69 7.79
CA LEU A 221 -13.23 -5.12 9.03
C LEU A 221 -13.41 -6.03 10.25
N GLU A 222 -14.22 -7.10 10.15
CA GLU A 222 -14.35 -8.14 11.18
C GLU A 222 -13.10 -9.01 11.28
N PHE A 223 -12.25 -9.02 10.25
CA PHE A 223 -11.14 -9.94 10.11
C PHE A 223 -9.78 -9.26 10.23
N ARG A 224 -8.80 -10.03 10.69
CA ARG A 224 -7.41 -9.59 10.79
C ARG A 224 -6.76 -9.57 9.40
N ALA A 225 -5.72 -8.77 9.26
CA ALA A 225 -4.99 -8.65 8.00
C ALA A 225 -4.42 -10.00 7.54
N SER A 226 -3.87 -10.77 8.47
CA SER A 226 -3.39 -12.14 8.24
C SER A 226 -4.48 -13.10 7.76
N GLU A 227 -5.69 -13.02 8.32
CA GLU A 227 -6.84 -13.86 7.92
C GLU A 227 -7.29 -13.56 6.48
N ILE A 228 -7.40 -12.28 6.13
CA ILE A 228 -7.76 -11.85 4.77
C ILE A 228 -6.67 -12.25 3.78
N GLY A 229 -5.40 -12.02 4.12
CA GLY A 229 -4.27 -12.39 3.26
C GLY A 229 -4.23 -13.89 2.96
N ALA A 230 -4.48 -14.73 3.97
CA ALA A 230 -4.52 -16.18 3.81
C ALA A 230 -5.69 -16.63 2.92
N ALA A 231 -6.88 -16.07 3.15
CA ALA A 231 -8.07 -16.38 2.36
C ALA A 231 -7.88 -16.01 0.89
N VAL A 232 -7.32 -14.84 0.61
CA VAL A 232 -7.07 -14.38 -0.76
C VAL A 232 -5.99 -15.22 -1.44
N ALA A 233 -4.90 -15.55 -0.75
CA ALA A 233 -3.86 -16.40 -1.32
C ALA A 233 -4.41 -17.78 -1.73
N LEU A 234 -5.25 -18.38 -0.87
CA LEU A 234 -5.91 -19.66 -1.14
C LEU A 234 -6.93 -19.56 -2.30
N SER A 235 -7.73 -18.49 -2.34
CA SER A 235 -8.74 -18.30 -3.40
C SER A 235 -8.09 -18.09 -4.77
N VAL A 236 -7.05 -17.25 -4.85
CA VAL A 236 -6.34 -16.95 -6.10
C VAL A 236 -5.52 -18.14 -6.61
N PHE A 237 -4.96 -18.95 -5.71
CA PHE A 237 -4.25 -20.17 -6.11
C PHE A 237 -5.19 -21.27 -6.64
N GLY A 238 -6.51 -21.15 -6.40
CA GLY A 238 -7.52 -22.12 -6.84
C GLY A 238 -7.73 -23.27 -5.85
N GLU A 239 -7.26 -23.14 -4.62
CA GLU A 239 -7.32 -24.18 -3.59
C GLU A 239 -8.49 -24.00 -2.59
N LEU A 240 -9.38 -23.03 -2.80
CA LEU A 240 -10.46 -22.77 -1.84
C LEU A 240 -11.48 -23.93 -1.72
N HIS A 241 -11.72 -24.67 -2.81
CA HIS A 241 -12.60 -25.85 -2.81
C HIS A 241 -11.83 -27.17 -2.61
N THR A 242 -10.62 -27.26 -3.14
CA THR A 242 -9.68 -28.33 -2.76
C THR A 242 -8.93 -27.88 -1.52
N PHE A 243 -9.61 -27.83 -0.38
CA PHE A 243 -8.95 -27.87 0.92
C PHE A 243 -8.12 -29.17 0.98
N GLN A 244 -6.95 -29.20 0.34
CA GLN A 244 -5.93 -30.16 0.72
C GLN A 244 -5.57 -29.76 2.13
N VAL A 245 -6.19 -30.48 3.05
CA VAL A 245 -6.15 -30.33 4.50
C VAL A 245 -4.69 -30.08 4.96
N ASP A 246 -3.73 -30.69 4.29
CA ASP A 246 -2.29 -30.60 4.53
C ASP A 246 -1.69 -29.19 4.37
N LYS A 247 -2.17 -28.36 3.43
CA LYS A 247 -1.62 -27.00 3.22
C LYS A 247 -2.20 -25.96 4.16
N PHE A 248 -3.46 -26.08 4.54
CA PHE A 248 -4.06 -25.19 5.56
C PHE A 248 -3.47 -25.46 6.97
N PHE A 249 -3.09 -26.70 7.27
CA PHE A 249 -2.40 -27.04 8.51
C PHE A 249 -1.09 -26.26 8.69
N ILE A 250 -0.40 -25.92 7.60
CA ILE A 250 0.80 -25.05 7.63
C ILE A 250 0.46 -23.69 8.23
N PHE A 251 -0.64 -23.07 7.78
CA PHE A 251 -1.06 -21.74 8.26
C PHE A 251 -1.63 -21.77 9.67
N SER A 252 -2.47 -22.76 9.97
CA SER A 252 -3.10 -22.91 11.28
C SER A 252 -2.06 -23.17 12.38
N PHE A 253 -1.06 -24.02 12.13
CA PHE A 253 -0.03 -24.36 13.11
C PHE A 253 1.01 -23.25 13.31
N SER A 254 1.35 -22.49 12.25
CA SER A 254 2.38 -21.45 12.35
C SER A 254 1.85 -20.09 12.80
N LEU A 255 0.57 -19.78 12.59
CA LEU A 255 0.03 -18.42 12.77
C LEU A 255 -1.28 -18.34 13.56
N HIS A 256 -1.78 -19.45 14.13
CA HIS A 256 -3.03 -19.50 14.89
C HIS A 256 -4.24 -18.92 14.13
N LEU A 257 -4.33 -19.20 12.82
CA LEU A 257 -5.48 -18.79 12.00
C LEU A 257 -6.63 -19.79 12.15
N GLU A 258 -7.84 -19.27 12.41
CA GLU A 258 -9.05 -20.08 12.52
C GLU A 258 -9.57 -20.46 11.12
N LYS A 259 -9.70 -21.75 10.85
CA LYS A 259 -10.16 -22.29 9.56
C LYS A 259 -11.52 -21.73 9.14
N GLU A 260 -12.46 -21.65 10.07
CA GLU A 260 -13.82 -21.20 9.80
C GLU A 260 -13.86 -19.73 9.37
N ARG A 261 -13.01 -18.89 9.98
CA ARG A 261 -12.89 -17.47 9.64
C ARG A 261 -12.31 -17.29 8.24
N VAL A 262 -11.23 -17.99 7.91
CA VAL A 262 -10.62 -17.95 6.56
C VAL A 262 -11.60 -18.41 5.48
N LYS A 263 -12.36 -19.49 5.76
CA LYS A 263 -13.39 -19.97 4.83
C LYS A 263 -14.52 -18.95 4.64
N LYS A 264 -15.00 -18.33 5.71
CA LYS A 264 -16.02 -17.26 5.65
C LYS A 264 -15.56 -16.09 4.76
N ILE A 265 -14.29 -15.68 4.87
CA ILE A 265 -13.72 -14.64 4.00
C ILE A 265 -13.69 -15.09 2.55
N GLY A 266 -13.30 -16.34 2.28
CA GLY A 266 -13.31 -16.91 0.94
C GLY A 266 -14.70 -16.87 0.28
N GLU A 267 -15.74 -17.29 1.03
CA GLU A 267 -17.13 -17.23 0.58
C GLU A 267 -17.65 -15.79 0.39
N MET A 268 -17.08 -14.80 1.08
CA MET A 268 -17.37 -13.38 0.86
C MET A 268 -16.72 -12.88 -0.43
N ILE A 269 -15.46 -13.24 -0.68
CA ILE A 269 -14.73 -12.87 -1.90
C ILE A 269 -15.44 -13.43 -3.15
N GLU A 270 -15.89 -14.69 -3.10
CA GLU A 270 -16.61 -15.32 -4.22
C GLU A 270 -17.97 -14.66 -4.50
N ARG A 271 -18.67 -14.15 -3.48
CA ARG A 271 -19.93 -13.43 -3.65
C ARG A 271 -19.76 -12.03 -4.23
N ASP A 272 -18.64 -11.38 -3.90
CA ASP A 272 -18.33 -10.03 -4.36
C ASP A 272 -17.62 -10.04 -5.73
N GLU A 273 -17.18 -11.19 -6.26
CA GLU A 273 -16.74 -11.29 -7.65
C GLU A 273 -17.93 -11.11 -8.60
N PRO A 274 -17.87 -10.16 -9.56
CA PRO A 274 -18.91 -10.03 -10.56
C PRO A 274 -19.01 -11.32 -11.36
N ALA A 275 -20.22 -11.89 -11.45
CA ALA A 275 -20.51 -13.05 -12.28
C ALA A 275 -20.27 -12.73 -13.78
N SER A 276 -19.05 -12.92 -14.24
CA SER A 276 -18.68 -13.05 -15.65
C SER A 276 -17.60 -14.14 -15.74
N CYS A 277 -18.00 -15.41 -15.78
CA CYS A 277 -18.32 -16.17 -16.99
C CYS A 277 -17.12 -16.33 -17.94
N SER A 278 -16.77 -17.59 -18.13
CA SER A 278 -16.13 -18.16 -19.33
C SER A 278 -16.33 -17.32 -20.59
N GLN A 279 -15.22 -17.14 -21.33
CA GLN A 279 -15.07 -16.43 -22.61
C GLN A 279 -14.71 -14.94 -22.47
N THR A 280 -13.42 -14.65 -22.71
CA THR A 280 -12.92 -13.31 -23.09
C THR A 280 -13.79 -12.70 -24.19
N PRO A 281 -14.12 -11.42 -24.05
CA PRO A 281 -13.27 -10.38 -24.64
C PRO A 281 -12.79 -9.35 -23.61
N ASN A 282 -11.59 -8.82 -23.86
CA ASN A 282 -10.94 -7.77 -23.09
C ASN A 282 -11.88 -6.59 -22.77
N ASN A 283 -12.01 -6.26 -21.48
CA ASN A 283 -12.13 -4.92 -20.87
C ASN A 283 -13.05 -4.97 -19.63
N VAL A 284 -12.48 -5.14 -18.44
CA VAL A 284 -12.66 -4.38 -17.17
C VAL A 284 -11.75 -5.08 -16.16
N VAL A 285 -10.43 -4.92 -16.34
CA VAL A 285 -9.44 -5.23 -15.30
C VAL A 285 -8.81 -3.89 -15.00
N LEU A 286 -8.87 -3.46 -13.73
CA LEU A 286 -8.13 -2.29 -13.27
C LEU A 286 -6.65 -2.51 -13.62
N LYS A 287 -6.16 -1.77 -14.62
CA LYS A 287 -4.79 -1.89 -15.11
C LYS A 287 -3.84 -1.19 -14.14
N PHE A 288 -3.57 -1.83 -13.01
CA PHE A 288 -2.43 -1.43 -12.18
C PHE A 288 -1.14 -1.79 -12.91
N LYS A 289 -0.18 -0.86 -13.00
CA LYS A 289 1.15 -1.17 -13.54
C LYS A 289 1.83 -2.21 -12.63
N THR A 290 2.11 -3.38 -13.19
CA THR A 290 3.19 -4.22 -12.67
C THR A 290 4.50 -3.58 -13.12
N HIS A 291 5.31 -3.09 -12.18
CA HIS A 291 6.67 -2.66 -12.50
C HIS A 291 7.50 -3.89 -12.89
N HIS A 292 7.62 -4.14 -14.20
CA HIS A 292 8.64 -5.02 -14.76
C HIS A 292 9.53 -4.19 -15.69
N SER A 293 10.83 -4.19 -15.39
CA SER A 293 11.87 -3.75 -16.30
C SER A 293 11.88 -4.65 -17.54
N PRO A 294 12.01 -4.11 -18.77
CA PRO A 294 12.11 -4.93 -19.96
C PRO A 294 13.46 -5.67 -19.96
N SER A 295 13.42 -7.00 -19.99
CA SER A 295 14.58 -7.82 -20.30
C SER A 295 15.06 -7.49 -21.72
N LEU A 296 16.32 -7.10 -21.84
CA LEU A 296 17.01 -6.91 -23.13
C LEU A 296 16.99 -8.24 -23.90
N SER A 297 16.14 -8.34 -24.92
CA SER A 297 16.28 -9.34 -25.96
C SER A 297 17.39 -8.89 -26.89
N SER A 298 18.48 -9.64 -26.93
CA SER A 298 19.57 -9.51 -27.90
C SER A 298 19.03 -9.83 -29.30
N THR A 299 18.76 -8.79 -30.10
CA THR A 299 18.46 -8.95 -31.52
C THR A 299 19.77 -9.16 -32.27
N SER A 300 19.99 -10.39 -32.74
CA SER A 300 21.03 -10.74 -33.70
C SER A 300 20.79 -10.01 -35.03
N VAL A 301 21.72 -9.15 -35.41
CA VAL A 301 21.73 -8.46 -36.71
C VAL A 301 22.17 -9.46 -37.77
N SER A 302 21.27 -9.85 -38.67
CA SER A 302 21.60 -10.55 -39.91
C SER A 302 21.83 -9.51 -41.00
N SER A 303 23.07 -9.39 -41.46
CA SER A 303 23.44 -8.58 -42.62
C SER A 303 23.24 -9.39 -43.90
N SER A 304 22.22 -9.05 -44.69
CA SER A 304 22.07 -9.53 -46.06
C SER A 304 22.73 -8.55 -47.03
N LEU A 305 23.73 -9.03 -47.76
CA LEU A 305 24.36 -8.35 -48.90
C LEU A 305 23.40 -8.42 -50.10
N THR A 306 22.99 -7.27 -50.64
CA THR A 306 22.38 -7.16 -51.97
C THR A 306 23.46 -6.91 -53.02
N SER A 307 23.66 -7.87 -53.91
CA SER A 307 24.46 -7.73 -55.13
C SER A 307 23.66 -6.98 -56.21
N LEU A 308 24.30 -5.96 -56.79
CA LEU A 308 23.88 -5.27 -58.00
C LEU A 308 23.90 -6.22 -59.21
N SER A 309 22.84 -6.16 -60.02
CA SER A 309 22.82 -6.41 -61.45
C SER A 309 21.70 -5.57 -62.05
#